data_AF-A0A9D5ZSD1-F1
#
_entry.id   AF-A0A9D5ZSD1-F1
#
_cell.length_a   1.000
_cell.length_b   1.000
_cell.length_c   1.000
_cell.angle_alpha   90.00
_cell.angle_beta   90.00
_cell.angle_gamma   90.00
#
_symmetry.space_group_name_H-M   'P 1'
#
loop_
_entity.id
_entity.type
_entity.pdbx_description
1 polymer ?
#
loop_
_entity_poly.entity_id
_entity_poly.type
_entity_poly.pdbx_seq_one_letter_code
_entity_poly.pdbx_strand_id
1 'polypeptide(L)'
;MAVTKSDMVLAQSLSVIDGSSNGGRRSYNLITNRTMFNEFPRVSRPERLNGVTRYRKAFLWNQNAAGDIAFSVYAYNLMPTPAGDKVYICGGTPSDIQSAASAYSQWTGGGQLNANITAGAQVLAIIFDNNDYYIGNGTKIALNSNFMTSQSMDASAAPFQGVMYSGSSWIAQSAPSADTEDIYPYGTYLGNGVVFSYNSAGHLEYLTVQNNGYTGEVVGAGNGTNKTFNAHTCSHPPILPNSVTIHYTIGSTPYTATDNGSGVLSGQYLTSGTINNTTGAINLTFSTAPDNSTNITVDYTTQAWSWSGNVCTINTVEQIANNYTASNSYAAMCVQLGNIGASYDTYSKTSSAGTFDPTKIVLSNLGSVEDTFTITFTSPTAFICSGALEGSLSNGAIGTQYAPNNVNISNPYFTIPTASWGGTWTAGDTIQFHTHAGAAALWTKEVVPVNTAAYSPNGWMIEYYVE
;
A
#
# COMPACT_ATOMS: atom_id res chain seq x y z
N MET A 1 15.41 1.28 20.10
CA MET A 1 15.40 2.70 19.68
C MET A 1 14.30 2.83 18.66
N ALA A 2 13.57 3.93 18.56
CA ALA A 2 12.58 4.03 17.49
C ALA A 2 13.26 3.87 16.11
N VAL A 3 12.58 3.21 15.17
CA VAL A 3 13.03 3.11 13.78
C VAL A 3 13.20 4.51 13.22
N THR A 4 14.36 4.79 12.61
CA THR A 4 14.70 6.11 12.04
C THR A 4 14.48 6.14 10.54
N LYS A 5 14.49 7.34 9.92
CA LYS A 5 14.43 7.48 8.46
C LYS A 5 15.59 6.72 7.79
N SER A 6 16.78 6.76 8.39
CA SER A 6 17.95 6.05 7.87
C SER A 6 17.85 4.52 7.90
N ASP A 7 16.97 3.97 8.74
CA ASP A 7 16.74 2.52 8.81
C ASP A 7 15.83 2.03 7.67
N MET A 8 15.03 2.91 7.06
CA MET A 8 14.03 2.54 6.06
C MET A 8 14.57 2.82 4.65
N VAL A 9 14.87 1.75 3.91
CA VAL A 9 15.46 1.86 2.56
C VAL A 9 14.61 1.15 1.52
N LEU A 10 14.60 1.66 0.28
CA LEU A 10 14.02 0.93 -0.84
C LEU A 10 15.02 -0.07 -1.42
N ALA A 11 14.55 -1.29 -1.67
CA ALA A 11 15.28 -2.33 -2.38
C ALA A 11 14.52 -2.77 -3.63
N GLN A 12 15.24 -3.09 -4.69
CA GLN A 12 14.66 -3.65 -5.91
C GLN A 12 14.13 -5.07 -5.64
N SER A 13 13.14 -5.49 -6.43
CA SER A 13 12.81 -6.90 -6.58
C SER A 13 13.92 -7.70 -7.29
N LEU A 14 13.85 -9.03 -7.20
CA LEU A 14 14.84 -9.94 -7.79
C LEU A 14 14.93 -9.81 -9.31
N SER A 15 13.79 -9.60 -9.97
CA SER A 15 13.69 -9.44 -11.42
C SER A 15 13.22 -8.02 -11.74
N VAL A 16 14.07 -7.24 -12.40
CA VAL A 16 13.74 -5.88 -12.85
C VAL A 16 13.83 -5.85 -14.38
N ILE A 17 12.70 -6.10 -15.03
CA ILE A 17 12.60 -6.22 -16.49
C ILE A 17 11.28 -5.62 -17.00
N ASP A 18 11.19 -5.40 -18.31
CA ASP A 18 9.95 -4.99 -18.97
C ASP A 18 9.22 -6.22 -19.52
N GLY A 19 8.60 -7.00 -18.63
CA GLY A 19 7.93 -8.26 -18.98
C GLY A 19 7.10 -8.86 -17.85
N SER A 20 6.30 -9.87 -18.15
CA SER A 20 5.35 -10.48 -17.19
C SER A 20 6.00 -11.11 -15.95
N SER A 21 7.28 -11.50 -16.03
CA SER A 21 8.07 -12.06 -14.93
C SER A 21 8.90 -11.03 -14.14
N ASN A 22 8.69 -9.74 -14.37
CA ASN A 22 9.18 -8.66 -13.53
C ASN A 22 8.62 -8.78 -12.10
N GLY A 23 9.39 -8.42 -11.08
CA GLY A 23 9.01 -8.54 -9.67
C GLY A 23 9.63 -9.75 -8.97
N GLY A 24 8.83 -10.43 -8.14
CA GLY A 24 9.28 -11.51 -7.27
C GLY A 24 9.80 -11.01 -5.92
N ARG A 25 10.59 -11.84 -5.25
CA ARG A 25 11.16 -11.56 -3.91
C ARG A 25 12.08 -10.35 -3.89
N ARG A 26 12.35 -9.82 -2.70
CA ARG A 26 13.32 -8.73 -2.49
C ARG A 26 14.72 -9.13 -2.95
N SER A 27 15.43 -8.23 -3.61
CA SER A 27 16.87 -8.31 -3.88
C SER A 27 17.69 -7.49 -2.87
N TYR A 28 19.02 -7.61 -2.91
CA TYR A 28 19.91 -6.78 -2.09
C TYR A 28 20.34 -5.47 -2.78
N ASN A 29 19.84 -5.20 -3.98
CA ASN A 29 20.13 -3.97 -4.70
C ASN A 29 19.23 -2.85 -4.17
N LEU A 30 19.84 -1.80 -3.63
CA LEU A 30 19.11 -0.66 -3.08
C LEU A 30 18.73 0.34 -4.18
N ILE A 31 17.54 0.92 -4.07
CA ILE A 31 17.10 2.07 -4.87
C ILE A 31 17.51 3.31 -4.09
N THR A 32 18.68 3.85 -4.42
CA THR A 32 19.21 5.07 -3.79
C THR A 32 18.39 6.30 -4.17
N ASN A 33 18.07 7.14 -3.19
CA ASN A 33 17.37 8.40 -3.42
C ASN A 33 18.12 9.30 -4.43
N ARG A 34 17.37 10.09 -5.21
CA ARG A 34 17.89 11.09 -6.18
C ARG A 34 18.88 10.54 -7.21
N THR A 35 18.82 9.24 -7.49
CA THR A 35 19.65 8.60 -8.51
C THR A 35 18.81 8.36 -9.76
N MET A 36 19.27 8.87 -10.90
CA MET A 36 18.54 8.72 -12.15
C MET A 36 18.54 7.26 -12.61
N PHE A 37 17.40 6.81 -13.13
CA PHE A 37 17.23 5.54 -13.83
C PHE A 37 17.47 4.25 -13.02
N ASN A 38 17.49 4.33 -11.70
CA ASN A 38 17.70 3.17 -10.83
C ASN A 38 16.41 2.38 -10.51
N GLU A 39 15.23 2.93 -10.81
CA GLU A 39 13.94 2.22 -10.74
C GLU A 39 13.33 2.06 -12.13
N PHE A 40 13.06 3.17 -12.83
CA PHE A 40 12.57 3.17 -14.21
C PHE A 40 13.66 3.59 -15.20
N PRO A 41 13.83 2.88 -16.32
CA PRO A 41 14.77 3.30 -17.35
C PRO A 41 14.26 4.55 -18.05
N ARG A 42 15.16 5.25 -18.74
CA ARG A 42 14.80 6.40 -19.57
C ARG A 42 13.70 6.04 -20.58
N VAL A 43 12.64 6.85 -20.64
CA VAL A 43 11.65 6.76 -21.71
C VAL A 43 12.24 7.25 -23.03
N SER A 44 12.31 6.36 -24.01
CA SER A 44 12.84 6.65 -25.34
C SER A 44 11.88 7.48 -26.18
N ARG A 45 12.38 8.10 -27.26
CA ARG A 45 11.52 8.83 -28.21
C ARG A 45 10.42 7.95 -28.82
N PRO A 46 10.70 6.72 -29.31
CA PRO A 46 9.64 5.84 -29.82
C PRO A 46 8.57 5.53 -28.78
N GLU A 47 8.96 5.28 -27.53
CA GLU A 47 8.02 5.00 -26.44
C GLU A 47 7.13 6.20 -26.12
N ARG A 48 7.65 7.43 -26.14
CA ARG A 48 6.81 8.63 -25.99
C ARG A 48 5.84 8.83 -27.15
N LEU A 49 6.23 8.45 -28.37
CA LEU A 49 5.35 8.57 -29.54
C LEU A 49 4.26 7.50 -29.53
N ASN A 50 4.57 6.28 -29.11
CA ASN A 50 3.65 5.13 -29.16
C ASN A 50 2.89 4.89 -27.85
N GLY A 51 3.31 5.54 -26.76
CA GLY A 51 2.92 5.20 -25.41
C GLY A 51 3.60 3.93 -24.89
N VAL A 52 3.79 3.84 -23.58
CA VAL A 52 4.30 2.64 -22.89
C VAL A 52 3.77 2.61 -21.46
N THR A 53 3.51 1.40 -20.95
CA THR A 53 3.25 1.19 -19.53
C THR A 53 4.34 0.28 -18.97
N ARG A 54 5.01 0.72 -17.90
CA ARG A 54 6.00 -0.07 -17.18
C ARG A 54 5.59 -0.29 -15.75
N TYR A 55 6.03 -1.41 -15.20
CA TYR A 55 5.81 -1.76 -13.80
C TYR A 55 7.16 -1.96 -13.13
N ARG A 56 7.28 -1.55 -11.87
CA ARG A 56 8.43 -1.85 -11.02
C ARG A 56 7.94 -2.28 -9.66
N LYS A 57 8.55 -3.34 -9.14
CA LYS A 57 8.34 -3.78 -7.77
C LYS A 57 9.56 -3.41 -6.95
N ALA A 58 9.31 -2.73 -5.85
CA ALA A 58 10.29 -2.39 -4.85
C ALA A 58 9.81 -2.90 -3.48
N PHE A 59 10.73 -2.88 -2.52
CA PHE A 59 10.47 -3.27 -1.15
C PHE A 59 10.94 -2.17 -0.23
N LEU A 60 10.05 -1.66 0.61
CA LEU A 60 10.44 -0.82 1.72
C LEU A 60 10.97 -1.74 2.82
N TRP A 61 12.29 -1.71 3.01
CA TRP A 61 13.03 -2.61 3.87
C TRP A 61 13.45 -1.90 5.15
N ASN A 62 13.01 -2.42 6.28
CA ASN A 62 13.47 -2.01 7.60
C ASN A 62 14.84 -2.67 7.85
N GLN A 63 15.89 -1.86 7.97
CA GLN A 63 17.24 -2.30 8.27
C GLN A 63 17.66 -2.02 9.72
N ASN A 64 16.71 -1.67 10.59
CA ASN A 64 17.00 -1.36 11.98
C ASN A 64 17.75 -2.51 12.66
N ALA A 65 19.00 -2.23 13.07
CA ALA A 65 19.91 -3.24 13.59
C ALA A 65 19.50 -3.81 14.96
N ALA A 66 18.64 -3.10 15.70
CA ALA A 66 18.11 -3.58 16.98
C ALA A 66 16.93 -4.55 16.81
N GLY A 67 16.42 -4.74 15.58
CA GLY A 67 15.26 -5.58 15.30
C GLY A 67 13.94 -4.91 15.65
N ASP A 68 13.92 -3.59 15.85
CA ASP A 68 12.70 -2.85 16.17
C ASP A 68 11.75 -2.85 14.94
N ILE A 69 10.45 -3.04 15.20
CA ILE A 69 9.41 -3.09 14.16
C ILE A 69 8.99 -1.66 13.80
N ALA A 70 8.86 -1.37 12.50
CA ALA A 70 8.18 -0.16 12.04
C ALA A 70 6.67 -0.44 12.00
N PHE A 71 5.89 0.21 12.87
CA PHE A 71 4.46 -0.04 12.98
C PHE A 71 3.65 0.81 11.99
N SER A 72 2.55 0.23 11.50
CA SER A 72 1.56 0.92 10.64
C SER A 72 2.19 1.80 9.57
N VAL A 73 3.04 1.22 8.72
CA VAL A 73 3.73 1.98 7.69
C VAL A 73 2.80 2.24 6.50
N TYR A 74 2.86 3.47 5.98
CA TYR A 74 2.16 3.90 4.78
C TYR A 74 3.15 4.46 3.76
N ALA A 75 2.87 4.27 2.47
CA ALA A 75 3.59 4.89 1.36
C ALA A 75 2.62 5.70 0.49
N TYR A 76 3.07 6.84 -0.03
CA TYR A 76 2.24 7.69 -0.89
C TYR A 76 3.07 8.49 -1.89
N ASN A 77 2.49 8.74 -3.08
CA ASN A 77 3.07 9.56 -4.12
C ASN A 77 2.37 10.93 -4.15
N LEU A 78 2.98 11.96 -3.57
CA LEU A 78 2.33 13.27 -3.34
C LEU A 78 2.05 14.04 -4.62
N MET A 79 3.02 14.07 -5.53
CA MET A 79 2.97 14.96 -6.68
C MET A 79 2.94 14.16 -7.99
N PRO A 80 2.15 14.63 -8.97
CA PRO A 80 2.31 14.24 -10.36
C PRO A 80 3.74 14.44 -10.85
N THR A 81 4.11 13.68 -11.88
CA THR A 81 5.37 13.95 -12.56
C THR A 81 5.28 15.31 -13.25
N PRO A 82 6.37 16.10 -13.35
CA PRO A 82 6.37 17.35 -14.10
C PRO A 82 6.32 17.14 -15.62
N ALA A 83 6.39 15.90 -16.07
CA ALA A 83 6.23 15.50 -17.46
C ALA A 83 4.76 15.14 -17.76
N GLY A 84 4.51 14.44 -18.86
CA GLY A 84 3.15 14.03 -19.26
C GLY A 84 2.79 12.58 -18.89
N ASP A 85 3.72 11.87 -18.24
CA ASP A 85 3.53 10.52 -17.72
C ASP A 85 2.90 10.52 -16.33
N LYS A 86 2.24 9.41 -16.03
CA LYS A 86 1.46 9.19 -14.81
C LYS A 86 2.11 8.09 -14.01
N VAL A 87 2.29 8.31 -12.72
CA VAL A 87 2.84 7.30 -11.81
C VAL A 87 1.80 6.91 -10.79
N TYR A 88 1.55 5.61 -10.68
CA TYR A 88 0.64 4.99 -9.74
C TYR A 88 1.40 4.08 -8.80
N ILE A 89 0.91 3.92 -7.57
CA ILE A 89 1.43 2.96 -6.60
C ILE A 89 0.31 2.05 -6.06
N CYS A 90 0.66 0.83 -5.65
CA CYS A 90 -0.23 -0.06 -4.91
C CYS A 90 0.56 -1.08 -4.09
N GLY A 91 -0.08 -1.71 -3.10
CA GLY A 91 0.54 -2.78 -2.33
C GLY A 91 0.80 -4.03 -3.18
N GLY A 92 1.88 -4.75 -2.90
CA GLY A 92 2.18 -6.06 -3.48
C GLY A 92 2.26 -7.15 -2.44
N THR A 93 2.60 -8.37 -2.86
CA THR A 93 2.94 -9.47 -1.95
C THR A 93 4.45 -9.73 -1.96
N PRO A 94 5.03 -10.52 -1.05
CA PRO A 94 6.46 -10.81 -1.08
C PRO A 94 6.93 -11.47 -2.38
N SER A 95 6.10 -12.26 -3.04
CA SER A 95 6.51 -13.13 -4.16
C SER A 95 5.83 -12.86 -5.50
N ASP A 96 4.80 -11.99 -5.55
CA ASP A 96 4.10 -11.68 -6.78
C ASP A 96 4.99 -11.05 -7.85
N ILE A 97 4.60 -11.29 -9.10
CA ILE A 97 5.22 -10.78 -10.32
C ILE A 97 4.20 -9.96 -11.11
N GLN A 98 4.66 -9.27 -12.14
CA GLN A 98 3.85 -8.33 -12.91
C GLN A 98 2.58 -8.95 -13.50
N SER A 99 2.57 -10.24 -13.85
CA SER A 99 1.35 -10.90 -14.34
C SER A 99 0.21 -10.93 -13.31
N ALA A 100 0.52 -10.94 -12.02
CA ALA A 100 -0.47 -10.79 -10.96
C ALA A 100 -0.81 -9.31 -10.73
N ALA A 101 0.20 -8.44 -10.64
CA ALA A 101 0.03 -7.02 -10.38
C ALA A 101 -0.78 -6.29 -11.47
N SER A 102 -0.74 -6.76 -12.72
CA SER A 102 -1.56 -6.20 -13.80
C SER A 102 -3.06 -6.33 -13.59
N ALA A 103 -3.51 -7.24 -12.71
CA ALA A 103 -4.91 -7.40 -12.33
C ALA A 103 -5.32 -6.59 -11.09
N TYR A 104 -4.37 -5.90 -10.43
CA TYR A 104 -4.67 -5.10 -9.25
C TYR A 104 -5.51 -3.89 -9.63
N SER A 105 -6.50 -3.58 -8.78
CA SER A 105 -7.43 -2.45 -8.96
C SER A 105 -7.09 -1.26 -8.06
N GLN A 106 -6.26 -1.44 -7.04
CA GLN A 106 -5.97 -0.44 -6.01
C GLN A 106 -4.80 0.49 -6.37
N TRP A 107 -4.66 0.82 -7.66
CA TRP A 107 -3.62 1.74 -8.14
C TRP A 107 -3.98 3.16 -7.77
N THR A 108 -3.20 3.78 -6.89
CA THR A 108 -3.48 5.11 -6.36
C THR A 108 -2.29 6.07 -6.52
N GLY A 109 -2.45 7.30 -6.06
CA GLY A 109 -1.47 8.37 -6.22
C GLY A 109 -1.95 9.66 -5.57
N GLY A 110 -1.42 10.79 -6.05
CA GLY A 110 -1.72 12.10 -5.51
C GLY A 110 -1.75 13.19 -6.57
N GLY A 111 -1.99 14.40 -6.10
CA GLY A 111 -2.28 15.54 -6.95
C GLY A 111 -2.20 16.86 -6.19
N GLN A 112 -2.25 17.95 -6.94
CA GLN A 112 -2.32 19.29 -6.36
C GLN A 112 -3.70 19.52 -5.75
N LEU A 113 -3.76 20.28 -4.66
CA LEU A 113 -5.03 20.72 -4.10
C LEU A 113 -5.77 21.66 -5.07
N ASN A 114 -7.05 21.41 -5.31
CA ASN A 114 -7.85 22.12 -6.30
C ASN A 114 -8.22 23.56 -5.88
N ALA A 115 -8.40 23.80 -4.59
CA ALA A 115 -8.78 25.10 -4.03
C ALA A 115 -8.27 25.24 -2.60
N ASN A 116 -8.11 26.48 -2.12
CA ASN A 116 -7.70 26.73 -0.74
C ASN A 116 -8.68 26.07 0.24
N ILE A 117 -8.15 25.53 1.34
CA ILE A 117 -8.93 24.96 2.43
C ILE A 117 -8.77 25.84 3.66
N THR A 118 -9.88 26.07 4.33
CA THR A 118 -9.91 26.68 5.67
C THR A 118 -10.01 25.58 6.72
N ALA A 119 -9.29 25.75 7.84
CA ALA A 119 -9.38 24.87 8.99
C ALA A 119 -10.85 24.64 9.43
N GLY A 120 -11.17 23.40 9.80
CA GLY A 120 -12.51 22.94 10.13
C GLY A 120 -13.28 22.31 8.96
N ALA A 121 -12.77 22.38 7.73
CA ALA A 121 -13.36 21.68 6.59
C ALA A 121 -13.31 20.14 6.78
N GLN A 122 -14.26 19.41 6.21
CA GLN A 122 -14.29 17.93 6.18
C GLN A 122 -14.33 17.39 4.75
N VAL A 123 -13.87 18.21 3.82
CA VAL A 123 -13.82 17.89 2.40
C VAL A 123 -12.56 18.50 1.82
N LEU A 124 -11.87 17.74 0.98
CA LEU A 124 -10.80 18.25 0.12
C LEU A 124 -11.05 17.84 -1.32
N ALA A 125 -10.50 18.62 -2.25
CA ALA A 125 -10.58 18.31 -3.68
C ALA A 125 -9.15 18.27 -4.25
N ILE A 126 -8.80 17.17 -4.90
CA ILE A 126 -7.46 16.91 -5.44
C ILE A 126 -7.53 16.86 -6.96
N ILE A 127 -6.60 17.53 -7.64
CA ILE A 127 -6.41 17.47 -9.09
C ILE A 127 -5.42 16.35 -9.40
N PHE A 128 -5.91 15.23 -9.93
CA PHE A 128 -5.08 14.12 -10.40
C PHE A 128 -4.70 14.28 -11.89
N ASP A 129 -3.75 13.49 -12.38
CA ASP A 129 -3.45 13.44 -13.82
C ASP A 129 -4.57 12.78 -14.64
N ASN A 130 -5.44 12.03 -13.98
CA ASN A 130 -6.56 11.31 -14.57
C ASN A 130 -7.59 10.92 -13.52
N ASN A 131 -8.74 10.39 -13.93
CA ASN A 131 -9.80 9.93 -13.03
C ASN A 131 -9.85 8.41 -12.79
N ASP A 132 -8.75 7.71 -13.07
CA ASP A 132 -8.60 6.26 -12.92
C ASP A 132 -7.79 5.85 -11.68
N TYR A 133 -7.47 6.80 -10.81
CA TYR A 133 -6.86 6.53 -9.51
C TYR A 133 -7.87 5.91 -8.55
N TYR A 134 -7.44 4.88 -7.85
CA TYR A 134 -8.22 4.24 -6.81
C TYR A 134 -8.35 5.15 -5.59
N ILE A 135 -9.60 5.44 -5.23
CA ILE A 135 -9.99 6.06 -3.96
C ILE A 135 -10.79 5.01 -3.20
N GLY A 136 -10.48 4.80 -1.92
CA GLY A 136 -11.16 3.81 -1.09
C GLY A 136 -11.65 4.45 0.21
N ASN A 137 -12.87 4.11 0.62
CA ASN A 137 -13.36 4.43 1.96
C ASN A 137 -12.39 3.90 3.03
N GLY A 138 -12.22 4.65 4.11
CA GLY A 138 -11.31 4.30 5.21
C GLY A 138 -9.82 4.36 4.86
N THR A 139 -9.45 4.71 3.63
CA THR A 139 -8.04 4.86 3.23
C THR A 139 -7.48 6.15 3.81
N LYS A 140 -6.22 6.14 4.27
CA LYS A 140 -5.55 7.36 4.74
C LYS A 140 -5.18 8.28 3.56
N ILE A 141 -5.17 9.58 3.80
CA ILE A 141 -4.75 10.64 2.88
C ILE A 141 -3.63 11.41 3.58
N ALA A 142 -2.52 11.64 2.88
CA ALA A 142 -1.52 12.61 3.31
C ALA A 142 -1.82 13.96 2.63
N LEU A 143 -1.99 15.02 3.39
CA LEU A 143 -2.17 16.39 2.91
C LEU A 143 -0.98 17.23 3.38
N ASN A 144 -0.20 17.78 2.43
CA ASN A 144 1.10 18.38 2.71
C ASN A 144 1.26 19.74 2.02
N SER A 145 1.69 20.76 2.77
CA SER A 145 1.96 22.13 2.28
C SER A 145 3.43 22.57 2.42
N ASN A 146 4.35 21.63 2.65
CA ASN A 146 5.80 21.89 2.75
C ASN A 146 6.49 22.16 1.40
N PHE A 147 5.72 22.55 0.38
CA PHE A 147 6.23 22.90 -0.95
C PHE A 147 6.44 24.41 -1.02
N MET A 148 7.69 24.86 -0.90
CA MET A 148 8.03 26.27 -1.04
C MET A 148 7.98 26.65 -2.51
N THR A 149 7.07 27.56 -2.90
CA THR A 149 6.91 28.00 -4.28
C THR A 149 7.60 29.34 -4.54
N SER A 150 7.78 29.71 -5.81
CA SER A 150 8.40 30.98 -6.22
C SER A 150 9.80 31.21 -5.65
N GLN A 151 10.56 30.12 -5.48
CA GLN A 151 11.92 30.15 -4.92
C GLN A 151 12.94 30.59 -5.97
N SER A 152 13.95 31.33 -5.52
CA SER A 152 15.10 31.71 -6.35
C SER A 152 16.14 30.59 -6.34
N MET A 153 16.52 30.12 -7.53
CA MET A 153 17.47 29.03 -7.71
C MET A 153 18.80 29.57 -8.22
N ASP A 154 19.90 29.09 -7.66
CA ASP A 154 21.22 29.28 -8.24
C ASP A 154 21.43 28.39 -9.48
N ALA A 155 22.33 28.78 -10.37
CA ALA A 155 22.63 28.03 -11.60
C ALA A 155 23.17 26.61 -11.35
N SER A 156 23.68 26.33 -10.14
CA SER A 156 24.12 24.99 -9.73
C SER A 156 22.97 24.02 -9.47
N ALA A 157 21.76 24.50 -9.14
CA ALA A 157 20.65 23.65 -8.76
C ALA A 157 19.93 23.05 -9.98
N ALA A 158 19.77 21.72 -9.99
CA ALA A 158 18.97 21.01 -10.98
C ALA A 158 17.77 20.31 -10.33
N PRO A 159 16.64 20.14 -11.04
CA PRO A 159 15.47 19.47 -10.47
C PRO A 159 15.77 18.02 -10.06
N PHE A 160 15.03 17.54 -9.07
CA PHE A 160 15.17 16.27 -8.36
C PHE A 160 16.54 16.05 -7.71
N GLN A 161 17.22 17.14 -7.32
CA GLN A 161 18.45 17.11 -6.54
C GLN A 161 18.27 17.75 -5.17
N GLY A 162 19.17 17.40 -4.26
CA GLY A 162 19.30 18.03 -2.96
C GLY A 162 19.83 19.46 -3.08
N VAL A 163 19.17 20.38 -2.40
CA VAL A 163 19.53 21.79 -2.36
C VAL A 163 19.59 22.30 -0.92
N MET A 164 20.33 23.39 -0.71
CA MET A 164 20.40 24.11 0.56
C MET A 164 20.14 25.60 0.34
N TYR A 165 19.37 26.23 1.23
CA TYR A 165 19.08 27.66 1.17
C TYR A 165 20.23 28.50 1.71
N SER A 166 20.94 29.19 0.83
CA SER A 166 22.13 30.00 1.16
C SER A 166 21.85 31.33 1.88
N GLY A 167 20.57 31.69 2.06
CA GLY A 167 20.14 33.01 2.55
C GLY A 167 19.53 33.89 1.47
N SER A 168 19.87 33.67 0.19
CA SER A 168 19.32 34.39 -0.96
C SER A 168 18.72 33.48 -2.04
N SER A 169 19.33 32.32 -2.25
CA SER A 169 18.94 31.35 -3.27
C SER A 169 19.21 29.92 -2.81
N TRP A 170 18.55 28.97 -3.43
CA TRP A 170 18.82 27.55 -3.26
C TRP A 170 19.99 27.11 -4.15
N ILE A 171 21.02 26.54 -3.53
CA ILE A 171 22.22 26.04 -4.20
C ILE A 171 22.25 24.52 -4.17
N ALA A 172 22.89 23.88 -5.16
CA ALA A 172 23.08 22.42 -5.14
C ALA A 172 23.99 22.02 -3.98
N GLN A 173 23.41 21.34 -3.00
CA GLN A 173 24.13 20.84 -1.83
C GLN A 173 23.32 19.74 -1.15
N SER A 174 23.97 18.60 -0.94
CA SER A 174 23.40 17.51 -0.16
C SER A 174 23.32 17.85 1.32
N ALA A 175 22.26 17.36 1.97
CA ALA A 175 22.17 17.39 3.43
C ALA A 175 23.29 16.57 4.07
N PRO A 176 23.76 16.93 5.27
CA PRO A 176 24.85 16.22 5.96
C PRO A 176 24.47 14.80 6.40
N SER A 177 23.17 14.50 6.56
CA SER A 177 22.67 13.18 6.89
C SER A 177 21.28 12.93 6.28
N ALA A 178 20.87 11.67 6.18
CA ALA A 178 19.53 11.28 5.73
C ALA A 178 18.41 11.90 6.60
N ASP A 179 18.65 12.03 7.92
CA ASP A 179 17.67 12.59 8.86
C ASP A 179 17.49 14.11 8.69
N THR A 180 18.44 14.80 8.06
CA THR A 180 18.35 16.23 7.74
C THR A 180 17.95 16.49 6.29
N GLU A 181 17.78 15.43 5.50
CA GLU A 181 17.31 15.53 4.12
C GLU A 181 15.86 16.01 4.10
N ASP A 182 15.59 17.00 3.25
CA ASP A 182 14.29 17.66 3.09
C ASP A 182 13.81 18.41 4.34
N ILE A 183 14.70 18.76 5.26
CA ILE A 183 14.39 19.62 6.41
C ILE A 183 15.11 20.95 6.24
N TYR A 184 14.38 22.06 6.34
CA TYR A 184 14.94 23.41 6.18
C TYR A 184 16.19 23.61 7.08
N PRO A 185 17.31 24.12 6.53
CA PRO A 185 17.46 24.81 5.24
C PRO A 185 17.77 23.89 4.05
N TYR A 186 17.63 22.57 4.18
CA TYR A 186 17.80 21.60 3.07
C TYR A 186 16.46 21.21 2.45
N GLY A 187 16.47 20.82 1.18
CA GLY A 187 15.27 20.48 0.42
C GLY A 187 15.56 19.67 -0.83
N THR A 188 14.50 19.26 -1.51
CA THR A 188 14.54 18.73 -2.88
C THR A 188 14.03 19.81 -3.83
N TYR A 189 14.83 20.21 -4.82
CA TYR A 189 14.34 21.10 -5.86
C TYR A 189 13.48 20.32 -6.86
N LEU A 190 12.25 20.74 -7.11
CA LEU A 190 11.28 20.01 -7.94
C LEU A 190 11.09 20.64 -9.33
N GLY A 191 11.88 21.66 -9.67
CA GLY A 191 11.71 22.46 -10.88
C GLY A 191 10.79 23.67 -10.68
N ASN A 192 10.75 24.59 -11.66
CA ASN A 192 9.88 25.77 -11.67
C ASN A 192 9.85 26.61 -10.37
N GLY A 193 10.99 26.69 -9.67
CA GLY A 193 11.10 27.42 -8.40
C GLY A 193 10.30 26.80 -7.25
N VAL A 194 10.00 25.50 -7.32
CA VAL A 194 9.37 24.74 -6.24
C VAL A 194 10.43 23.93 -5.51
N VAL A 195 10.50 24.05 -4.19
CA VAL A 195 11.39 23.26 -3.33
C VAL A 195 10.54 22.56 -2.27
N PHE A 196 10.66 21.24 -2.17
CA PHE A 196 10.10 20.50 -1.04
C PHE A 196 11.07 20.58 0.14
N SER A 197 10.58 21.08 1.28
CA SER A 197 11.35 21.17 2.51
C SER A 197 10.40 21.31 3.70
N TYR A 198 10.48 20.41 4.67
CA TYR A 198 9.81 20.54 5.95
C TYR A 198 10.28 21.83 6.62
N ASN A 199 9.35 22.76 6.80
CA ASN A 199 9.61 24.12 7.24
C ASN A 199 8.53 24.59 8.22
N SER A 200 8.79 25.68 8.94
CA SER A 200 7.89 26.16 10.00
C SER A 200 6.55 26.71 9.53
N ALA A 201 6.38 26.97 8.23
CA ALA A 201 5.13 27.47 7.65
C ALA A 201 4.28 26.36 6.99
N GLY A 202 4.89 25.21 6.70
CA GLY A 202 4.23 24.07 6.10
C GLY A 202 3.56 23.18 7.15
N HIS A 203 2.51 22.50 6.71
CA HIS A 203 1.75 21.53 7.51
C HIS A 203 1.71 20.19 6.79
N LEU A 204 1.68 19.11 7.57
CA LEU A 204 1.43 17.76 7.11
C LEU A 204 0.37 17.15 8.01
N GLU A 205 -0.74 16.73 7.41
CA GLU A 205 -1.85 16.06 8.09
C GLU A 205 -2.16 14.72 7.45
N TYR A 206 -2.54 13.76 8.29
CA TYR A 206 -3.05 12.48 7.85
C TYR A 206 -4.55 12.42 8.17
N LEU A 207 -5.35 12.31 7.12
CA LEU A 207 -6.81 12.25 7.18
C LEU A 207 -7.28 10.86 6.74
N THR A 208 -8.52 10.52 7.02
CA THR A 208 -9.14 9.25 6.65
C THR A 208 -10.34 9.52 5.75
N VAL A 209 -10.44 8.84 4.61
CA VAL A 209 -11.64 8.89 3.76
C VAL A 209 -12.83 8.36 4.58
N GLN A 210 -13.96 9.07 4.57
CA GLN A 210 -15.16 8.61 5.29
C GLN A 210 -15.57 7.20 4.88
N ASN A 211 -16.17 6.46 5.81
CA ASN A 211 -16.66 5.10 5.59
C ASN A 211 -18.01 4.91 6.30
N ASN A 212 -19.00 5.70 5.91
CA ASN A 212 -20.28 5.73 6.61
C ASN A 212 -21.16 4.55 6.18
N GLY A 213 -21.42 3.65 7.12
CA GLY A 213 -22.35 2.53 6.97
C GLY A 213 -23.73 2.88 7.53
N TYR A 214 -24.77 2.41 6.85
CA TYR A 214 -26.16 2.56 7.23
C TYR A 214 -26.79 1.16 7.26
N THR A 215 -27.54 0.87 8.31
CA THR A 215 -28.14 -0.45 8.52
C THR A 215 -29.64 -0.34 8.77
N GLY A 216 -30.42 -1.27 8.25
CA GLY A 216 -31.83 -1.42 8.55
C GLY A 216 -32.74 -0.38 7.88
N GLU A 217 -32.28 0.30 6.82
CA GLU A 217 -33.14 1.23 6.08
C GLU A 217 -34.27 0.45 5.41
N VAL A 218 -35.52 0.87 5.61
CA VAL A 218 -36.70 0.13 5.14
C VAL A 218 -36.94 0.42 3.66
N VAL A 219 -36.78 -0.61 2.83
CA VAL A 219 -37.03 -0.59 1.37
C VAL A 219 -38.52 -0.76 1.07
N GLY A 220 -39.20 -1.58 1.87
CA GLY A 220 -40.62 -1.85 1.73
C GLY A 220 -41.15 -2.78 2.82
N ALA A 221 -42.47 -2.93 2.89
CA ALA A 221 -43.13 -3.84 3.82
C ALA A 221 -43.67 -5.06 3.08
N GLY A 222 -43.28 -6.25 3.53
CA GLY A 222 -43.87 -7.52 3.13
C GLY A 222 -45.33 -7.60 3.57
N ASN A 223 -46.20 -8.01 2.67
CA ASN A 223 -47.64 -8.17 2.89
C ASN A 223 -48.14 -9.59 2.52
N GLY A 224 -47.23 -10.53 2.26
CA GLY A 224 -47.54 -11.88 1.82
C GLY A 224 -48.07 -12.00 0.38
N THR A 225 -48.19 -10.90 -0.37
CA THR A 225 -48.80 -10.89 -1.71
C THR A 225 -47.93 -10.19 -2.76
N ASN A 226 -47.40 -9.01 -2.45
CA ASN A 226 -46.58 -8.21 -3.35
C ASN A 226 -45.23 -8.88 -3.56
N LYS A 227 -44.81 -8.94 -4.82
CA LYS A 227 -43.52 -9.52 -5.21
C LYS A 227 -42.54 -8.48 -5.73
N THR A 228 -42.98 -7.25 -5.99
CA THR A 228 -42.16 -6.21 -6.60
C THR A 228 -42.11 -4.97 -5.71
N PHE A 229 -40.90 -4.43 -5.53
CA PHE A 229 -40.59 -3.25 -4.73
C PHE A 229 -39.60 -2.39 -5.52
N ASN A 230 -40.06 -1.28 -6.12
CA ASN A 230 -39.32 -0.50 -7.11
C ASN A 230 -39.38 1.03 -6.89
N ALA A 231 -39.80 1.46 -5.70
CA ALA A 231 -40.01 2.88 -5.38
C ALA A 231 -39.03 3.42 -4.33
N HIS A 232 -38.02 2.63 -3.94
CA HIS A 232 -37.10 3.01 -2.88
C HIS A 232 -35.80 3.58 -3.44
N THR A 233 -35.34 4.66 -2.81
CA THR A 233 -34.02 5.24 -2.99
C THR A 233 -33.38 5.34 -1.63
N CYS A 234 -32.17 4.81 -1.48
CA CYS A 234 -31.41 4.91 -0.24
C CYS A 234 -31.29 6.38 0.19
N SER A 235 -31.35 6.64 1.49
CA SER A 235 -31.37 7.99 2.05
C SER A 235 -30.04 8.75 1.87
N HIS A 236 -28.93 8.04 1.62
CA HIS A 236 -27.59 8.63 1.54
C HIS A 236 -26.82 8.18 0.28
N PRO A 237 -27.25 8.53 -0.94
CA PRO A 237 -26.43 8.28 -2.13
C PRO A 237 -25.23 9.25 -2.20
N PRO A 238 -24.16 8.92 -2.95
CA PRO A 238 -23.93 7.68 -3.70
C PRO A 238 -23.54 6.50 -2.81
N ILE A 239 -23.79 5.29 -3.30
CA ILE A 239 -23.56 4.01 -2.62
C ILE A 239 -22.26 3.38 -3.12
N LEU A 240 -21.45 2.86 -2.20
CA LEU A 240 -20.23 2.14 -2.51
C LEU A 240 -20.58 0.79 -3.17
N PRO A 241 -20.09 0.47 -4.38
CA PRO A 241 -20.30 -0.84 -4.99
C PRO A 241 -19.81 -1.99 -4.09
N ASN A 242 -20.47 -3.15 -4.16
CA ASN A 242 -20.27 -4.34 -3.30
C ASN A 242 -20.60 -4.13 -1.80
N SER A 243 -21.24 -3.03 -1.41
CA SER A 243 -21.59 -2.79 0.00
C SER A 243 -23.03 -3.13 0.38
N VAL A 244 -23.90 -3.36 -0.61
CA VAL A 244 -25.35 -3.48 -0.39
C VAL A 244 -25.75 -4.91 0.00
N THR A 245 -26.47 -5.02 1.11
CA THR A 245 -27.13 -6.26 1.55
C THR A 245 -28.61 -5.98 1.81
N ILE A 246 -29.49 -6.66 1.09
CA ILE A 246 -30.95 -6.66 1.33
C ILE A 246 -31.28 -7.80 2.28
N HIS A 247 -32.11 -7.53 3.29
CA HIS A 247 -32.66 -8.51 4.23
C HIS A 247 -34.16 -8.63 4.04
N TYR A 248 -34.68 -9.86 4.00
CA TYR A 248 -36.11 -10.15 3.84
C TYR A 248 -36.47 -11.51 4.44
N THR A 249 -37.75 -11.71 4.76
CA THR A 249 -38.26 -12.94 5.38
C THR A 249 -39.30 -13.59 4.48
N ILE A 250 -39.13 -14.89 4.21
CA ILE A 250 -40.10 -15.71 3.45
C ILE A 250 -40.29 -17.03 4.18
N GLY A 251 -41.54 -17.41 4.47
CA GLY A 251 -41.86 -18.65 5.18
C GLY A 251 -41.25 -18.70 6.58
N SER A 252 -41.29 -17.57 7.30
CA SER A 252 -40.68 -17.35 8.62
C SER A 252 -39.17 -17.54 8.69
N THR A 253 -38.50 -17.64 7.53
CA THR A 253 -37.05 -17.82 7.42
C THR A 253 -36.42 -16.55 6.86
N PRO A 254 -35.39 -15.98 7.51
CA PRO A 254 -34.66 -14.82 6.99
C PRO A 254 -33.73 -15.21 5.85
N TYR A 255 -33.62 -14.32 4.87
CA TYR A 255 -32.74 -14.43 3.70
C TYR A 255 -32.06 -13.10 3.41
N THR A 256 -30.96 -13.19 2.67
CA THR A 256 -30.24 -12.01 2.17
C THR A 256 -30.05 -12.05 0.66
N ALA A 257 -29.93 -10.86 0.08
CA ALA A 257 -29.43 -10.67 -1.27
C ALA A 257 -28.30 -9.64 -1.29
N THR A 258 -27.23 -9.91 -2.02
CA THR A 258 -26.00 -9.09 -2.02
C THR A 258 -25.71 -8.51 -3.39
N ASP A 259 -25.10 -7.32 -3.40
CA ASP A 259 -24.58 -6.67 -4.60
C ASP A 259 -23.29 -7.35 -5.10
N ASN A 260 -23.14 -7.41 -6.42
CA ASN A 260 -21.96 -7.90 -7.11
C ASN A 260 -21.00 -6.79 -7.57
N GLY A 261 -21.26 -5.54 -7.17
CA GLY A 261 -20.45 -4.38 -7.52
C GLY A 261 -20.75 -3.80 -8.90
N SER A 262 -21.59 -4.47 -9.69
CA SER A 262 -22.08 -3.99 -10.99
C SER A 262 -23.54 -3.53 -10.90
N GLY A 263 -24.09 -3.41 -9.70
CA GLY A 263 -25.46 -2.96 -9.47
C GLY A 263 -26.50 -4.06 -9.60
N VAL A 264 -26.10 -5.33 -9.59
CA VAL A 264 -27.02 -6.48 -9.59
C VAL A 264 -27.04 -7.12 -8.21
N LEU A 265 -28.24 -7.25 -7.65
CA LEU A 265 -28.47 -7.89 -6.36
C LEU A 265 -28.93 -9.34 -6.59
N SER A 266 -28.34 -10.28 -5.87
CA SER A 266 -28.67 -11.71 -5.99
C SER A 266 -28.85 -12.37 -4.63
N GLY A 267 -29.89 -13.20 -4.50
CA GLY A 267 -30.24 -13.88 -3.25
C GLY A 267 -31.39 -14.88 -3.47
N GLN A 268 -31.61 -15.77 -2.51
CA GLN A 268 -32.63 -16.82 -2.63
C GLN A 268 -34.05 -16.22 -2.73
N TYR A 269 -34.88 -16.70 -3.65
CA TYR A 269 -36.20 -16.12 -3.98
C TYR A 269 -36.18 -14.73 -4.65
N LEU A 270 -35.03 -14.07 -4.82
CA LEU A 270 -34.95 -12.85 -5.60
C LEU A 270 -34.75 -13.22 -7.08
N THR A 271 -35.73 -12.90 -7.93
CA THR A 271 -35.67 -13.19 -9.38
C THR A 271 -35.04 -12.06 -10.18
N SER A 272 -35.12 -10.82 -9.66
CA SER A 272 -34.43 -9.66 -10.21
C SER A 272 -34.16 -8.67 -9.10
N GLY A 273 -32.92 -8.18 -9.00
CA GLY A 273 -32.53 -7.19 -8.02
C GLY A 273 -31.51 -6.23 -8.61
N THR A 274 -31.70 -4.93 -8.42
CA THR A 274 -30.77 -3.91 -8.90
C THR A 274 -30.59 -2.79 -7.89
N ILE A 275 -29.38 -2.22 -7.87
CA ILE A 275 -29.04 -0.97 -7.19
C ILE A 275 -28.34 -0.05 -8.19
N ASN A 276 -28.80 1.20 -8.28
CA ASN A 276 -28.03 2.26 -8.93
C ASN A 276 -27.10 2.91 -7.89
N ASN A 277 -25.80 2.63 -7.97
CA ASN A 277 -24.82 3.14 -7.00
C ASN A 277 -24.65 4.66 -7.02
N THR A 278 -25.05 5.35 -8.09
CA THR A 278 -25.02 6.82 -8.13
C THR A 278 -26.24 7.44 -7.46
N THR A 279 -27.43 6.93 -7.76
CA THR A 279 -28.68 7.53 -7.28
C THR A 279 -29.21 6.90 -5.99
N GLY A 280 -28.76 5.69 -5.63
CA GLY A 280 -29.29 4.91 -4.52
C GLY A 280 -30.58 4.15 -4.84
N ALA A 281 -31.05 4.16 -6.09
CA ALA A 281 -32.34 3.55 -6.46
C ALA A 281 -32.28 2.01 -6.44
N ILE A 282 -33.20 1.39 -5.70
CA ILE A 282 -33.32 -0.07 -5.55
C ILE A 282 -34.57 -0.59 -6.26
N ASN A 283 -34.43 -1.67 -7.02
CA ASN A 283 -35.55 -2.43 -7.58
C ASN A 283 -35.41 -3.91 -7.26
N LEU A 284 -36.44 -4.49 -6.66
CA LEU A 284 -36.50 -5.90 -6.24
C LEU A 284 -37.75 -6.58 -6.81
N THR A 285 -37.59 -7.79 -7.32
CA THR A 285 -38.67 -8.70 -7.69
C THR A 285 -38.37 -10.08 -7.13
N PHE A 286 -39.33 -10.65 -6.41
CA PHE A 286 -39.22 -11.97 -5.78
C PHE A 286 -40.05 -13.03 -6.52
N SER A 287 -39.66 -14.30 -6.46
CA SER A 287 -40.46 -15.43 -6.94
C SER A 287 -41.62 -15.76 -5.98
N THR A 288 -41.39 -15.57 -4.69
CA THR A 288 -42.35 -15.73 -3.59
C THR A 288 -42.47 -14.41 -2.83
N ALA A 289 -43.68 -13.99 -2.49
CA ALA A 289 -43.89 -12.73 -1.79
C ALA A 289 -43.28 -12.78 -0.38
N PRO A 290 -42.56 -11.73 0.07
CA PRO A 290 -42.12 -11.59 1.46
C PRO A 290 -43.28 -11.63 2.46
N ASP A 291 -43.03 -12.20 3.63
CA ASP A 291 -44.04 -12.49 4.65
C ASP A 291 -44.79 -11.23 5.11
N ASN A 292 -46.08 -11.39 5.44
CA ASN A 292 -46.90 -10.29 5.93
C ASN A 292 -46.34 -9.71 7.23
N SER A 293 -46.33 -8.38 7.33
CA SER A 293 -45.80 -7.63 8.48
C SER A 293 -44.31 -7.84 8.74
N THR A 294 -43.52 -8.18 7.71
CA THR A 294 -42.05 -8.22 7.79
C THR A 294 -41.46 -7.11 6.92
N ASN A 295 -40.50 -6.36 7.45
CA ASN A 295 -39.82 -5.32 6.65
C ASN A 295 -38.78 -5.97 5.74
N ILE A 296 -38.66 -5.42 4.53
CA ILE A 296 -37.49 -5.60 3.67
C ILE A 296 -36.56 -4.43 3.98
N THR A 297 -35.35 -4.72 4.43
CA THR A 297 -34.39 -3.68 4.81
C THR A 297 -33.12 -3.77 3.98
N VAL A 298 -32.39 -2.66 3.90
CA VAL A 298 -31.09 -2.58 3.25
C VAL A 298 -30.03 -2.07 4.22
N ASP A 299 -28.88 -2.73 4.18
CA ASP A 299 -27.63 -2.24 4.73
C ASP A 299 -26.71 -1.83 3.58
N TYR A 300 -26.03 -0.71 3.70
CA TYR A 300 -25.12 -0.21 2.67
C TYR A 300 -24.05 0.73 3.24
N THR A 301 -23.00 0.96 2.46
CA THR A 301 -21.96 1.96 2.75
C THR A 301 -21.99 3.05 1.68
N THR A 302 -21.79 4.30 2.05
CA THR A 302 -21.77 5.41 1.07
C THR A 302 -20.40 5.59 0.44
N GLN A 303 -20.35 6.02 -0.81
CA GLN A 303 -19.10 6.37 -1.46
C GLN A 303 -18.68 7.78 -1.03
N ALA A 304 -17.53 7.91 -0.36
CA ALA A 304 -17.07 9.18 0.20
C ALA A 304 -16.35 10.10 -0.80
N TRP A 305 -16.43 9.82 -2.11
CA TRP A 305 -15.77 10.62 -3.14
C TRP A 305 -16.59 10.75 -4.42
N SER A 306 -16.26 11.77 -5.22
CA SER A 306 -16.84 11.99 -6.55
C SER A 306 -15.83 12.62 -7.51
N TRP A 307 -15.96 12.32 -8.79
CA TRP A 307 -15.09 12.84 -9.84
C TRP A 307 -15.82 13.88 -10.71
N SER A 308 -15.13 14.98 -11.00
CA SER A 308 -15.50 15.95 -12.04
C SER A 308 -14.30 16.22 -12.94
N GLY A 309 -14.29 15.60 -14.13
CA GLY A 309 -13.05 15.48 -14.90
C GLY A 309 -11.98 14.77 -14.06
N ASN A 310 -10.82 15.40 -13.91
CA ASN A 310 -9.70 14.89 -13.10
C ASN A 310 -9.69 15.42 -11.65
N VAL A 311 -10.70 16.18 -11.24
CA VAL A 311 -10.83 16.65 -9.87
C VAL A 311 -11.61 15.61 -9.07
N CYS A 312 -11.01 15.05 -8.03
CA CYS A 312 -11.68 14.18 -7.06
C CYS A 312 -12.01 14.97 -5.79
N THR A 313 -13.30 15.08 -5.46
CA THR A 313 -13.75 15.64 -4.18
C THR A 313 -13.97 14.50 -3.20
N ILE A 314 -13.31 14.56 -2.03
CA ILE A 314 -13.24 13.48 -1.04
C ILE A 314 -13.68 14.02 0.32
N ASN A 315 -14.62 13.33 0.97
CA ASN A 315 -15.06 13.61 2.33
C ASN A 315 -14.17 12.89 3.35
N THR A 316 -13.77 13.59 4.41
CA THR A 316 -12.87 13.08 5.46
C THR A 316 -13.58 12.86 6.79
N VAL A 317 -13.11 11.89 7.56
CA VAL A 317 -13.61 11.63 8.91
C VAL A 317 -13.24 12.80 9.81
N GLU A 318 -11.96 13.14 9.82
CA GLU A 318 -11.39 14.23 10.59
C GLU A 318 -11.72 15.58 9.95
N GLN A 319 -11.86 16.61 10.79
CA GLN A 319 -11.76 17.98 10.32
C GLN A 319 -10.31 18.30 9.99
N ILE A 320 -10.09 18.95 8.86
CA ILE A 320 -8.78 19.46 8.45
C ILE A 320 -8.40 20.55 9.45
N ALA A 321 -7.30 20.35 10.16
CA ALA A 321 -6.91 21.19 11.29
C ALA A 321 -6.30 22.53 10.85
N ASN A 322 -5.59 22.57 9.72
CA ASN A 322 -4.89 23.76 9.26
C ASN A 322 -5.49 24.37 7.99
N ASN A 323 -5.09 25.60 7.69
CA ASN A 323 -5.38 26.23 6.41
C ASN A 323 -4.38 25.74 5.35
N TYR A 324 -4.85 25.48 4.14
CA TYR A 324 -4.01 25.09 3.01
C TYR A 324 -4.23 26.02 1.82
N THR A 325 -3.14 26.41 1.17
CA THR A 325 -3.20 27.18 -0.08
C THR A 325 -2.99 26.23 -1.26
N ALA A 326 -3.88 26.29 -2.25
CA ALA A 326 -3.85 25.38 -3.40
C ALA A 326 -2.50 25.40 -4.15
N SER A 327 -1.88 26.58 -4.26
CA SER A 327 -0.64 26.75 -5.01
C SER A 327 0.56 25.99 -4.43
N ASN A 328 0.53 25.63 -3.15
CA ASN A 328 1.66 25.00 -2.45
C ASN A 328 1.29 23.72 -1.70
N SER A 329 0.10 23.18 -1.96
CA SER A 329 -0.43 22.04 -1.22
C SER A 329 -0.74 20.89 -2.16
N TYR A 330 -0.32 19.70 -1.75
CA TYR A 330 -0.55 18.45 -2.45
C TYR A 330 -1.19 17.45 -1.50
N ALA A 331 -1.98 16.54 -2.05
CA ALA A 331 -2.54 15.44 -1.29
C ALA A 331 -2.47 14.14 -2.07
N ALA A 332 -2.27 13.05 -1.35
CA ALA A 332 -2.17 11.72 -1.92
C ALA A 332 -2.89 10.69 -1.09
N MET A 333 -3.41 9.68 -1.77
CA MET A 333 -3.88 8.49 -1.10
C MET A 333 -2.71 7.65 -0.63
N CYS A 334 -2.82 7.14 0.60
CA CYS A 334 -1.83 6.29 1.21
C CYS A 334 -2.08 4.81 0.89
N VAL A 335 -1.02 4.12 0.47
CA VAL A 335 -0.95 2.66 0.43
C VAL A 335 -0.51 2.16 1.80
N GLN A 336 -1.34 1.36 2.46
CA GLN A 336 -0.97 0.74 3.74
C GLN A 336 -0.04 -0.45 3.50
N LEU A 337 1.16 -0.38 4.07
CA LEU A 337 2.17 -1.45 4.04
C LEU A 337 2.15 -2.30 5.31
N GLY A 338 1.48 -1.83 6.36
CA GLY A 338 1.34 -2.55 7.63
C GLY A 338 2.61 -2.49 8.48
N ASN A 339 2.79 -3.47 9.37
CA ASN A 339 3.97 -3.54 10.20
C ASN A 339 5.15 -4.12 9.41
N ILE A 340 6.30 -3.45 9.45
CA ILE A 340 7.51 -3.88 8.75
C ILE A 340 8.53 -4.34 9.79
N GLY A 341 8.61 -5.66 9.97
CA GLY A 341 9.56 -6.35 10.82
C GLY A 341 9.63 -7.82 10.46
N ALA A 342 10.79 -8.44 10.68
CA ALA A 342 10.96 -9.87 10.39
C ALA A 342 10.05 -10.69 11.31
N SER A 343 9.38 -11.69 10.74
CA SER A 343 8.50 -12.60 11.49
C SER A 343 8.59 -14.01 10.91
N TYR A 344 8.00 -14.98 11.59
CA TYR A 344 7.85 -16.33 11.05
C TYR A 344 6.48 -16.90 11.43
N ASP A 345 6.02 -17.85 10.62
CA ASP A 345 4.81 -18.62 10.85
C ASP A 345 4.99 -20.08 10.40
N THR A 346 3.88 -20.81 10.28
CA THR A 346 3.83 -22.15 9.67
C THR A 346 4.82 -23.15 10.29
N TYR A 347 4.99 -23.10 11.62
CA TYR A 347 5.85 -24.05 12.33
C TYR A 347 5.24 -25.46 12.34
N SER A 348 6.04 -26.46 11.99
CA SER A 348 5.70 -27.88 12.10
C SER A 348 6.92 -28.74 12.49
N LYS A 349 6.64 -29.91 13.08
CA LYS A 349 7.65 -30.86 13.57
C LYS A 349 7.15 -32.29 13.40
N THR A 350 8.01 -33.21 12.95
CA THR A 350 7.64 -34.62 12.75
C THR A 350 8.12 -35.58 13.85
N SER A 351 8.96 -35.13 14.78
CA SER A 351 9.53 -35.99 15.83
C SER A 351 8.51 -36.40 16.92
N SER A 352 8.55 -37.67 17.32
CA SER A 352 7.75 -38.21 18.43
C SER A 352 8.32 -37.88 19.80
N ALA A 353 9.65 -37.87 19.94
CA ALA A 353 10.34 -37.69 21.23
C ALA A 353 11.14 -36.36 21.33
N GLY A 354 11.47 -35.74 20.21
CA GLY A 354 12.14 -34.44 20.16
C GLY A 354 11.17 -33.33 20.52
N THR A 355 11.59 -32.40 21.38
CA THR A 355 10.83 -31.19 21.70
C THR A 355 11.58 -29.97 21.19
N PHE A 356 10.82 -29.00 20.67
CA PHE A 356 11.37 -27.76 20.14
C PHE A 356 10.49 -26.60 20.59
N ASP A 357 11.12 -25.54 21.09
CA ASP A 357 10.46 -24.29 21.46
C ASP A 357 10.66 -23.28 20.32
N PRO A 358 9.67 -23.11 19.43
CA PRO A 358 9.79 -22.19 18.31
C PRO A 358 9.85 -20.72 18.73
N THR A 359 9.34 -20.37 19.92
CA THR A 359 9.29 -18.97 20.40
C THR A 359 10.68 -18.37 20.64
N LYS A 360 11.71 -19.23 20.68
CA LYS A 360 13.12 -18.84 20.82
C LYS A 360 13.84 -18.62 19.49
N ILE A 361 13.18 -18.83 18.35
CA ILE A 361 13.73 -18.44 17.05
C ILE A 361 13.88 -16.92 17.06
N VAL A 362 15.10 -16.45 16.84
CA VAL A 362 15.42 -15.03 16.74
C VAL A 362 15.62 -14.67 15.29
N LEU A 363 14.88 -13.66 14.83
CA LEU A 363 14.99 -13.09 13.50
C LEU A 363 15.65 -11.71 13.55
N SER A 364 16.10 -11.23 12.41
CA SER A 364 16.60 -9.87 12.27
C SER A 364 15.99 -9.25 11.01
N ASN A 365 15.63 -7.97 11.09
CA ASN A 365 15.07 -7.26 9.94
C ASN A 365 16.07 -7.24 8.76
N LEU A 366 17.37 -7.26 9.07
CA LEU A 366 18.46 -7.23 8.10
C LEU A 366 18.75 -8.60 7.46
N GLY A 367 18.70 -9.69 8.23
CA GLY A 367 19.14 -11.01 7.78
C GLY A 367 18.03 -11.89 7.23
N SER A 368 16.83 -11.80 7.81
CA SER A 368 15.70 -12.67 7.48
C SER A 368 15.13 -12.38 6.08
N VAL A 369 14.67 -13.44 5.42
CA VAL A 369 14.17 -13.43 4.04
C VAL A 369 12.82 -14.12 3.96
N GLU A 370 12.12 -13.92 2.86
CA GLU A 370 10.92 -14.71 2.53
C GLU A 370 11.35 -16.11 2.09
N ASP A 371 11.25 -17.11 2.98
CA ASP A 371 11.56 -18.52 2.64
C ASP A 371 10.98 -19.51 3.66
N THR A 372 10.81 -20.76 3.24
CA THR A 372 10.49 -21.89 4.11
C THR A 372 11.75 -22.69 4.41
N PHE A 373 12.16 -22.73 5.67
CA PHE A 373 13.33 -23.48 6.12
C PHE A 373 12.93 -24.83 6.67
N THR A 374 13.62 -25.88 6.23
CA THR A 374 13.47 -27.26 6.70
C THR A 374 14.77 -27.70 7.36
N ILE A 375 14.69 -28.10 8.62
CA ILE A 375 15.76 -28.76 9.37
C ILE A 375 15.49 -30.27 9.34
N THR A 376 16.48 -31.08 9.00
CA THR A 376 16.39 -32.55 9.00
C THR A 376 17.53 -33.13 9.84
N PHE A 377 17.17 -33.86 10.89
CA PHE A 377 18.14 -34.52 11.75
C PHE A 377 18.84 -35.66 11.02
N THR A 378 20.15 -35.74 11.16
CA THR A 378 21.00 -36.81 10.62
C THR A 378 21.50 -37.75 11.71
N SER A 379 21.40 -37.33 12.97
CA SER A 379 21.68 -38.11 14.19
C SER A 379 20.87 -37.53 15.35
N PRO A 380 20.95 -38.08 16.58
CA PRO A 380 20.28 -37.48 17.73
C PRO A 380 20.73 -36.06 18.09
N THR A 381 21.87 -35.59 17.57
CA THR A 381 22.45 -34.28 17.92
C THR A 381 22.78 -33.40 16.73
N ALA A 382 22.94 -33.96 15.52
CA ALA A 382 23.32 -33.24 14.31
C ALA A 382 22.17 -33.18 13.28
N PHE A 383 22.12 -32.10 12.52
CA PHE A 383 21.12 -31.88 11.48
C PHE A 383 21.69 -31.09 10.29
N ILE A 384 20.98 -31.17 9.17
CA ILE A 384 21.15 -30.28 8.01
C ILE A 384 19.97 -29.30 7.95
N CYS A 385 20.16 -28.18 7.28
CA CYS A 385 19.08 -27.22 7.03
C CYS A 385 19.09 -26.79 5.56
N SER A 386 17.91 -26.57 5.00
CA SER A 386 17.74 -26.00 3.67
C SER A 386 16.55 -25.06 3.62
N GLY A 387 16.69 -23.94 2.92
CA GLY A 387 15.57 -23.10 2.49
C GLY A 387 14.97 -23.62 1.17
N ALA A 388 13.68 -23.41 0.96
CA ALA A 388 13.03 -23.74 -0.30
C ALA A 388 13.57 -22.88 -1.46
N LEU A 389 14.01 -21.65 -1.17
CA LEU A 389 14.59 -20.71 -2.12
C LEU A 389 16.10 -20.52 -1.91
N GLU A 390 16.58 -20.50 -0.66
CA GLU A 390 18.00 -20.33 -0.34
C GLU A 390 18.83 -21.61 -0.57
N GLY A 391 18.18 -22.77 -0.69
CA GLY A 391 18.85 -24.05 -0.86
C GLY A 391 19.56 -24.52 0.41
N SER A 392 20.61 -25.35 0.25
CA SER A 392 21.34 -25.93 1.39
C SER A 392 22.12 -24.89 2.19
N LEU A 393 21.93 -24.91 3.51
CA LEU A 393 22.65 -24.06 4.46
C LEU A 393 23.71 -24.87 5.22
N SER A 394 24.48 -24.18 6.08
CA SER A 394 25.47 -24.84 6.94
C SER A 394 24.83 -25.91 7.82
N ASN A 395 25.54 -27.00 8.08
CA ASN A 395 25.10 -28.03 9.03
C ASN A 395 25.05 -27.46 10.46
N GLY A 396 24.21 -28.05 11.30
CA GLY A 396 24.04 -27.62 12.69
C GLY A 396 23.99 -28.78 13.68
N ALA A 397 24.03 -28.44 14.96
CA ALA A 397 23.89 -29.38 16.05
C ALA A 397 23.15 -28.73 17.22
N ILE A 398 22.39 -29.52 17.97
CA ILE A 398 21.57 -29.02 19.09
C ILE A 398 22.41 -28.44 20.24
N GLY A 399 23.67 -28.87 20.37
CA GLY A 399 24.60 -28.44 21.41
C GLY A 399 25.27 -27.08 21.14
N THR A 400 25.01 -26.46 19.99
CA THR A 400 25.57 -25.15 19.59
C THR A 400 24.47 -24.25 19.05
N GLN A 401 24.64 -22.93 19.19
CA GLN A 401 23.74 -21.99 18.53
C GLN A 401 23.82 -22.19 17.02
N TYR A 402 22.66 -22.34 16.37
CA TYR A 402 22.57 -22.46 14.92
C TYR A 402 22.16 -21.11 14.32
N ALA A 403 23.05 -20.51 13.54
CA ALA A 403 22.86 -19.18 12.95
C ALA A 403 23.43 -19.15 11.52
N PRO A 404 22.74 -19.75 10.53
CA PRO A 404 23.24 -19.81 9.16
C PRO A 404 23.35 -18.40 8.55
N ASN A 405 24.54 -18.09 8.02
CA ASN A 405 24.86 -16.75 7.54
C ASN A 405 24.20 -16.43 6.19
N ASN A 406 23.53 -15.29 6.11
CA ASN A 406 23.14 -14.67 4.84
C ASN A 406 24.35 -13.90 4.28
N VAL A 407 25.00 -14.48 3.28
CA VAL A 407 26.25 -13.96 2.69
C VAL A 407 26.11 -12.57 2.07
N ASN A 408 24.90 -12.18 1.67
CA ASN A 408 24.68 -10.89 1.01
C ASN A 408 24.72 -9.70 1.98
N ILE A 409 24.49 -9.94 3.28
CA ILE A 409 24.38 -8.89 4.28
C ILE A 409 25.23 -9.17 5.54
N SER A 410 25.88 -10.32 5.60
CA SER A 410 26.71 -10.76 6.74
C SER A 410 25.95 -10.78 8.07
N ASN A 411 24.68 -11.19 8.03
CA ASN A 411 23.81 -11.39 9.18
C ASN A 411 23.13 -12.76 9.07
N PRO A 412 22.80 -13.46 10.16
CA PRO A 412 22.09 -14.74 10.05
C PRO A 412 20.70 -14.60 9.43
N TYR A 413 20.25 -15.60 8.65
CA TYR A 413 18.85 -15.65 8.19
C TYR A 413 17.87 -15.73 9.38
N PHE A 414 18.28 -16.50 10.39
CA PHE A 414 17.62 -16.68 11.68
C PHE A 414 18.66 -17.24 12.66
N THR A 415 18.36 -17.18 13.96
CA THR A 415 19.19 -17.80 15.01
C THR A 415 18.33 -18.71 15.87
N ILE A 416 18.83 -19.93 16.11
CA ILE A 416 18.22 -20.92 17.01
C ILE A 416 19.20 -21.17 18.17
N PRO A 417 18.91 -20.66 19.37
CA PRO A 417 19.69 -20.94 20.58
C PRO A 417 19.67 -22.43 20.95
N THR A 418 20.68 -22.88 21.70
CA THR A 418 20.73 -24.26 22.22
C THR A 418 19.52 -24.60 23.10
N ALA A 419 18.98 -23.61 23.80
CA ALA A 419 17.82 -23.75 24.67
C ALA A 419 16.49 -23.96 23.93
N SER A 420 16.47 -23.88 22.59
CA SER A 420 15.29 -24.22 21.78
C SER A 420 15.09 -25.72 21.67
N TRP A 421 16.14 -26.51 21.91
CA TRP A 421 16.12 -27.96 21.76
C TRP A 421 15.84 -28.67 23.08
N GLY A 422 15.05 -29.74 23.02
CA GLY A 422 14.85 -30.67 24.12
C GLY A 422 14.48 -32.06 23.62
N GLY A 423 14.24 -32.98 24.57
CA GLY A 423 13.86 -34.36 24.26
C GLY A 423 14.96 -35.15 23.55
N THR A 424 14.57 -36.18 22.80
CA THR A 424 15.49 -37.03 22.03
C THR A 424 15.10 -37.03 20.56
N TRP A 425 16.05 -36.72 19.69
CA TRP A 425 15.85 -36.67 18.24
C TRP A 425 16.38 -37.93 17.57
N THR A 426 15.84 -38.26 16.40
CA THR A 426 16.29 -39.37 15.56
C THR A 426 16.59 -38.88 14.16
N ALA A 427 17.51 -39.56 13.47
CA ALA A 427 17.76 -39.28 12.06
C ALA A 427 16.45 -39.40 11.25
N GLY A 428 16.16 -38.40 10.42
CA GLY A 428 14.91 -38.28 9.66
C GLY A 428 13.83 -37.40 10.32
N ASP A 429 13.98 -37.04 11.60
CA ASP A 429 13.09 -36.06 12.22
C ASP A 429 13.25 -34.69 11.55
N THR A 430 12.15 -33.94 11.42
CA THR A 430 12.16 -32.64 10.78
C THR A 430 11.50 -31.55 11.61
N ILE A 431 11.95 -30.32 11.37
CA ILE A 431 11.27 -29.08 11.73
C ILE A 431 11.15 -28.24 10.46
N GLN A 432 10.01 -27.59 10.27
CA GLN A 432 9.81 -26.61 9.22
C GLN A 432 9.17 -25.34 9.80
N PHE A 433 9.56 -24.19 9.27
CA PHE A 433 8.93 -22.89 9.54
C PHE A 433 9.13 -21.97 8.33
N HIS A 434 8.23 -21.00 8.15
CA HIS A 434 8.31 -20.01 7.09
C HIS A 434 8.65 -18.65 7.68
N THR A 435 9.68 -17.99 7.17
CA THR A 435 10.07 -16.65 7.60
C THR A 435 9.57 -15.61 6.61
N HIS A 436 9.14 -14.46 7.15
CA HIS A 436 8.83 -13.24 6.42
C HIS A 436 9.97 -12.24 6.60
N ALA A 437 10.39 -11.62 5.49
CA ALA A 437 11.41 -10.57 5.56
C ALA A 437 10.89 -9.32 6.30
N GLY A 438 11.79 -8.57 6.92
CA GLY A 438 11.47 -7.24 7.47
C GLY A 438 11.24 -6.17 6.40
N ALA A 439 10.47 -6.47 5.35
CA ALA A 439 10.26 -5.59 4.21
C ALA A 439 8.85 -5.73 3.63
N ALA A 440 8.24 -4.63 3.21
CA ALA A 440 6.93 -4.62 2.57
C ALA A 440 7.03 -4.34 1.06
N ALA A 441 6.25 -5.07 0.26
CA ALA A 441 6.24 -4.93 -1.19
C ALA A 441 5.37 -3.75 -1.65
N LEU A 442 5.92 -2.94 -2.55
CA LEU A 442 5.24 -1.83 -3.21
C LEU A 442 5.41 -2.00 -4.72
N TRP A 443 4.32 -1.86 -5.46
CA TRP A 443 4.34 -1.77 -6.90
C TRP A 443 4.19 -0.32 -7.35
N THR A 444 4.96 0.03 -8.37
CA THR A 444 4.87 1.30 -9.10
C THR A 444 4.51 1.00 -10.55
N LYS A 445 3.57 1.75 -11.13
CA LYS A 445 3.18 1.69 -12.54
C LYS A 445 3.36 3.06 -13.17
N GLU A 446 4.28 3.18 -14.12
CA GLU A 446 4.47 4.35 -14.97
C GLU A 446 3.66 4.15 -16.24
N VAL A 447 2.75 5.07 -16.53
CA VAL A 447 1.99 5.13 -17.78
C VAL A 447 2.44 6.37 -18.54
N VAL A 448 3.10 6.17 -19.67
CA VAL A 448 3.47 7.22 -20.62
C VAL A 448 2.41 7.24 -21.72
N PRO A 449 1.55 8.27 -21.80
CA PRO A 449 0.59 8.40 -22.89
C PRO A 449 1.26 8.55 -24.26
N VAL A 450 0.51 8.21 -25.30
CA VAL A 450 0.85 8.49 -26.70
C VAL A 450 1.12 9.99 -26.89
N ASN A 451 2.15 10.36 -27.65
CA ASN A 451 2.59 11.73 -27.91
C ASN A 451 3.06 12.54 -26.69
N THR A 452 3.50 11.88 -25.62
CA THR A 452 4.09 12.58 -24.46
C THR A 452 5.29 13.44 -24.87
N ALA A 453 5.33 14.70 -24.43
CA ALA A 453 6.42 15.63 -24.73
C ALA A 453 7.75 15.16 -24.13
N ALA A 454 8.87 15.61 -24.71
CA ALA A 454 10.17 15.33 -24.12
C ALA A 454 10.36 16.22 -22.90
N TYR A 455 10.67 15.62 -21.75
CA TYR A 455 11.00 16.36 -20.55
C TYR A 455 12.24 15.73 -19.92
N SER A 456 13.31 16.53 -19.81
CA SER A 456 14.60 16.02 -19.32
C SER A 456 14.66 15.87 -17.80
N PRO A 457 14.14 16.82 -16.99
CA PRO A 457 14.18 16.69 -15.54
C PRO A 457 12.92 16.00 -15.01
N ASN A 458 12.56 14.83 -15.54
CA ASN A 458 11.41 14.08 -15.03
C ASN A 458 11.78 13.33 -13.75
N GLY A 459 10.82 13.23 -12.84
CA GLY A 459 10.98 12.58 -11.56
C GLY A 459 9.67 12.56 -10.79
N TRP A 460 9.67 11.84 -9.68
CA TRP A 460 8.52 11.67 -8.82
C TRP A 460 8.99 11.46 -7.38
N MET A 461 8.09 11.57 -6.41
CA MET A 461 8.42 11.50 -4.99
C MET A 461 7.53 10.49 -4.29
N ILE A 462 8.14 9.48 -3.67
CA ILE A 462 7.47 8.62 -2.70
C ILE A 462 7.85 9.10 -1.31
N GLU A 463 6.86 9.31 -0.47
CA GLU A 463 7.04 9.51 0.96
C GLU A 463 6.51 8.32 1.75
N TYR A 464 7.07 8.15 2.95
CA TYR A 464 6.67 7.12 3.90
C TYR A 464 6.28 7.74 5.23
N TYR A 465 5.23 7.19 5.82
CA TYR A 465 4.79 7.51 7.16
C TYR A 465 4.90 6.26 8.03
N VAL A 466 5.51 6.41 9.20
CA VAL A 466 5.54 5.40 10.26
C VAL A 466 4.78 6.00 11.44
N GLU A 467 3.76 5.30 11.94
CA GLU A 467 2.86 5.79 13.00
C GLU A 467 3.47 5.71 14.40
#